data_AF-A0A101XEL6-F1
#
_entry.id   AF-A0A101XEL6-F1
#
_cell.length_a   1.000
_cell.length_b   1.000
_cell.length_c   1.000
_cell.angle_alpha   90.00
_cell.angle_beta   90.00
_cell.angle_gamma   90.00
#
_symmetry.space_group_name_H-M   'P 1'
#
loop_
_entity.id
_entity.type
_entity.pdbx_description
1 polymer ?
#
loop_
_entity_poly.entity_id
_entity_poly.type
_entity_poly.pdbx_seq_one_letter_code
_entity_poly.pdbx_strand_id
1 'polypeptide(L)'
;EELGMTQYALANQILEVGQELICGGYGVAQIREIAKFFKVMTELESVLLDRLIVEMYRENPEVVARAWCEAGRMLAAYIKAVFGGLEEAVKLVPHVAEVVPVRRFEVKTENGEFLMDTIGVDYSLESVQATAKAVQCLLEELNYEVEEIITASGILRVKAVEK
;
A
#
# COMPACT_ATOMS: atom_id res chain seq x y z
N GLU A 1 23.20 4.68 -10.65
CA GLU A 1 23.81 3.69 -9.75
C GLU A 1 22.66 2.91 -9.10
N GLU A 2 22.08 2.01 -9.87
CA GLU A 2 20.96 1.15 -9.47
C GLU A 2 21.56 -0.08 -8.80
N LEU A 3 21.14 -0.39 -7.56
CA LEU A 3 21.42 -1.59 -6.77
C LEU A 3 22.88 -2.08 -6.85
N GLY A 4 23.68 -2.02 -5.77
CA GLY A 4 25.10 -2.45 -5.75
C GLY A 4 25.40 -3.93 -6.04
N MET A 5 24.66 -4.58 -6.95
CA MET A 5 24.83 -5.90 -7.50
C MET A 5 25.62 -5.84 -8.81
N THR A 6 26.43 -6.86 -9.05
CA THR A 6 27.04 -7.07 -10.36
C THR A 6 25.97 -7.53 -11.36
N GLN A 7 26.16 -7.25 -12.65
CA GLN A 7 25.25 -7.75 -13.70
C GLN A 7 25.08 -9.28 -13.66
N TYR A 8 26.11 -10.01 -13.21
CA TYR A 8 26.06 -11.46 -13.03
C TYR A 8 25.13 -11.89 -11.89
N ALA A 9 25.16 -11.18 -10.75
CA ALA A 9 24.28 -11.47 -9.62
C ALA A 9 22.81 -11.23 -9.99
N LEU A 10 22.52 -10.13 -10.70
CA LEU A 10 21.19 -9.83 -11.20
C LEU A 10 20.71 -10.89 -12.21
N ALA A 11 21.57 -11.28 -13.16
CA ALA A 11 21.23 -12.31 -14.14
C ALA A 11 20.88 -13.64 -13.48
N ASN A 12 21.65 -14.06 -12.46
CA ASN A 12 21.40 -15.31 -11.75
C ASN A 12 20.06 -15.28 -11.00
N GLN A 13 19.72 -14.18 -10.31
CA GLN A 13 18.42 -14.05 -9.64
C GLN A 13 17.25 -14.10 -10.63
N ILE A 14 17.36 -13.42 -11.76
CA ILE A 14 16.32 -13.44 -12.81
C ILE A 14 16.18 -14.86 -13.39
N LEU A 15 17.29 -15.56 -13.60
CA LEU A 15 17.28 -16.93 -14.12
C LEU A 15 16.66 -17.92 -13.13
N GLU A 16 16.93 -17.78 -11.84
CA GLU A 16 16.37 -18.64 -10.79
C GLU A 16 14.84 -18.51 -10.74
N VAL A 17 14.33 -17.29 -10.59
CA VAL A 17 12.88 -17.01 -10.59
C VAL A 17 12.24 -17.41 -11.94
N GLY A 18 12.91 -17.09 -13.04
CA GLY A 18 12.45 -17.47 -14.37
C GLY A 18 12.34 -18.99 -14.55
N GLN A 19 13.30 -19.74 -14.03
CA GLN A 19 13.30 -21.19 -14.06
C GLN A 19 12.17 -21.77 -13.19
N GLU A 20 11.95 -21.24 -11.99
CA GLU A 20 10.83 -21.64 -11.13
C GLU A 20 9.48 -21.47 -11.84
N LEU A 21 9.25 -20.31 -12.46
CA LEU A 21 8.01 -20.01 -13.18
C LEU A 21 7.86 -20.91 -14.42
N ILE A 22 8.94 -21.15 -15.16
CA ILE A 22 8.91 -22.06 -16.32
C ILE A 22 8.63 -23.50 -15.89
N CYS A 23 9.25 -23.98 -14.80
CA CYS A 23 8.97 -25.29 -14.21
C CYS A 23 7.52 -25.38 -13.71
N GLY A 24 6.94 -24.28 -13.25
CA GLY A 24 5.52 -24.15 -12.93
C GLY A 24 4.57 -24.13 -14.14
N GLY A 25 5.10 -24.17 -15.36
CA GLY A 25 4.33 -24.21 -16.61
C GLY A 25 4.09 -22.86 -17.29
N TYR A 26 4.67 -21.76 -16.77
CA TYR A 26 4.52 -20.44 -17.37
C TYR A 26 5.55 -20.18 -18.48
N GLY A 27 5.09 -19.72 -19.65
CA GLY A 27 5.98 -19.22 -20.69
C GLY A 27 6.52 -17.82 -20.37
N VAL A 28 7.73 -17.49 -20.85
CA VAL A 28 8.34 -16.14 -20.65
C VAL A 28 7.42 -15.01 -21.14
N ALA A 29 6.73 -15.22 -22.27
CA ALA A 29 5.74 -14.27 -22.78
C ALA A 29 4.54 -14.13 -21.83
N GLN A 30 4.04 -15.24 -21.27
CA GLN A 30 2.93 -15.21 -20.32
C GLN A 30 3.31 -14.43 -19.05
N ILE A 31 4.50 -14.65 -18.49
CA ILE A 31 4.98 -13.92 -17.29
C ILE A 31 4.98 -12.41 -17.55
N ARG A 32 5.51 -11.98 -18.69
CA ARG A 32 5.52 -10.56 -19.09
C ARG A 32 4.12 -9.99 -19.23
N GLU A 33 3.24 -10.70 -19.93
CA GLU A 33 1.88 -10.20 -20.18
C GLU A 33 1.03 -10.20 -18.90
N ILE A 34 1.22 -11.16 -17.99
CA ILE A 34 0.57 -11.16 -16.67
C ILE A 34 1.02 -9.95 -15.84
N ALA A 35 2.32 -9.63 -15.82
CA ALA A 35 2.82 -8.48 -15.08
C ALA A 35 2.22 -7.16 -15.61
N LYS A 36 2.14 -7.00 -16.94
CA LYS A 36 1.48 -5.83 -17.56
C LYS A 36 -0.01 -5.80 -17.25
N PHE A 37 -0.69 -6.94 -17.39
CA PHE A 37 -2.12 -7.07 -17.12
C PHE A 37 -2.44 -6.70 -15.68
N PHE A 38 -1.66 -7.20 -14.71
CA PHE A 38 -1.80 -6.88 -13.31
C PHE A 38 -1.69 -5.37 -13.07
N LYS A 39 -0.68 -4.71 -13.65
CA LYS A 39 -0.54 -3.25 -13.55
C LYS A 39 -1.77 -2.49 -14.07
N VAL A 40 -2.26 -2.86 -15.25
CA VAL A 40 -3.45 -2.22 -15.85
C VAL A 40 -4.71 -2.48 -15.03
N MET A 41 -4.89 -3.71 -14.54
CA MET A 41 -6.04 -4.06 -13.71
C MET A 41 -6.06 -3.29 -12.40
N THR A 42 -4.93 -3.18 -11.71
CA THR A 42 -4.84 -2.42 -10.46
C THR A 42 -5.15 -0.93 -10.67
N GLU A 43 -4.69 -0.33 -11.79
CA GLU A 43 -5.05 1.05 -12.15
C GLU A 43 -6.54 1.21 -12.50
N LEU A 44 -7.14 0.22 -13.18
CA LEU A 44 -8.58 0.26 -13.49
C LEU A 44 -9.42 0.11 -12.23
N GLU A 45 -9.07 -0.83 -11.37
CA GLU A 45 -9.74 -1.09 -10.10
C GLU A 45 -9.70 0.14 -9.20
N SER A 46 -8.56 0.85 -9.11
CA SER A 46 -8.46 2.06 -8.30
C SER A 46 -9.39 3.18 -8.79
N VAL A 47 -9.51 3.38 -10.11
CA VAL A 47 -10.43 4.37 -10.68
C VAL A 47 -11.90 4.01 -10.42
N LEU A 48 -12.25 2.73 -10.54
CA LEU A 48 -13.62 2.27 -10.28
C LEU A 48 -13.96 2.37 -8.80
N LEU A 49 -13.03 1.96 -7.94
CA LEU A 49 -13.20 2.03 -6.50
C LEU A 49 -13.34 3.47 -6.01
N ASP A 50 -12.53 4.40 -6.51
CA ASP A 50 -12.63 5.83 -6.17
C ASP A 50 -14.02 6.38 -6.46
N ARG A 51 -14.59 6.07 -7.64
CA ARG A 51 -15.95 6.50 -7.99
C ARG A 51 -17.00 5.90 -7.04
N LEU A 52 -16.88 4.62 -6.71
CA LEU A 52 -17.80 3.96 -5.79
C LEU A 52 -17.71 4.58 -4.39
N ILE A 53 -16.50 4.87 -3.90
CA ILE A 53 -16.30 5.51 -2.60
C ILE A 53 -16.95 6.88 -2.60
N VAL A 54 -16.72 7.71 -3.62
CA VAL A 54 -17.32 9.06 -3.72
C VAL A 54 -18.84 8.99 -3.64
N GLU A 55 -19.47 8.10 -4.41
CA GLU A 55 -20.93 7.96 -4.40
C GLU A 55 -21.44 7.49 -3.02
N MET A 56 -20.81 6.48 -2.42
CA MET A 56 -21.19 6.00 -1.08
C MET A 56 -20.95 7.04 0.02
N TYR A 57 -19.86 7.80 -0.09
CA TYR A 57 -19.49 8.82 0.88
C TYR A 57 -20.48 9.98 0.85
N ARG A 58 -20.99 10.36 -0.33
CA ARG A 58 -22.06 11.37 -0.45
C ARG A 58 -23.34 10.95 0.25
N GLU A 59 -23.71 9.68 0.15
CA GLU A 59 -24.91 9.12 0.77
C GLU A 59 -24.74 8.97 2.29
N ASN A 60 -23.63 8.39 2.74
CA ASN A 60 -23.37 8.17 4.17
C ASN A 60 -21.86 8.10 4.51
N PRO A 61 -21.23 9.24 4.84
CA PRO A 61 -19.81 9.29 5.20
C PRO A 61 -19.44 8.38 6.38
N GLU A 62 -20.32 8.25 7.38
CA GLU A 62 -20.04 7.48 8.60
C GLU A 62 -19.97 5.97 8.35
N VAL A 63 -20.78 5.46 7.42
CA VAL A 63 -20.73 4.05 7.02
C VAL A 63 -19.41 3.75 6.32
N VAL A 64 -19.00 4.62 5.39
CA VAL A 64 -17.72 4.49 4.68
C VAL A 64 -16.56 4.57 5.66
N ALA A 65 -16.55 5.58 6.54
CA ALA A 65 -15.52 5.75 7.56
C ALA A 65 -15.40 4.53 8.48
N ARG A 66 -16.52 3.91 8.89
CA ARG A 66 -16.52 2.68 9.69
C ARG A 66 -15.96 1.49 8.93
N ALA A 67 -16.40 1.27 7.69
CA ALA A 67 -15.90 0.17 6.86
C ALA A 67 -14.39 0.27 6.63
N TRP A 68 -13.88 1.47 6.33
CA TRP A 68 -12.44 1.70 6.15
C TRP A 68 -11.67 1.56 7.46
N CYS A 69 -12.21 2.05 8.57
CA CYS A 69 -11.62 1.86 9.90
C CYS A 69 -11.50 0.36 10.25
N GLU A 70 -12.54 -0.44 9.98
CA GLU A 70 -12.51 -1.89 10.17
C GLU A 70 -11.45 -2.56 9.29
N ALA A 71 -11.37 -2.20 8.01
CA ALA A 71 -10.31 -2.69 7.12
C ALA A 71 -8.91 -2.35 7.65
N GLY A 72 -8.70 -1.14 8.18
CA GLY A 72 -7.46 -0.73 8.83
C GLY A 72 -7.10 -1.61 10.04
N ARG A 73 -8.07 -1.91 10.92
CA ARG A 73 -7.86 -2.80 12.06
C ARG A 73 -7.58 -4.24 11.64
N MET A 74 -8.24 -4.73 10.60
CA MET A 74 -7.97 -6.07 10.05
C MET A 74 -6.54 -6.16 9.50
N LEU A 75 -6.07 -5.12 8.80
CA LEU A 75 -4.70 -5.05 8.32
C LEU A 75 -3.70 -4.97 9.49
N ALA A 76 -3.98 -4.20 10.54
CA ALA A 76 -3.17 -4.18 11.76
C ALA A 76 -3.05 -5.58 12.39
N ALA A 77 -4.15 -6.33 12.50
CA ALA A 77 -4.14 -7.69 13.03
C ALA A 77 -3.27 -8.63 12.17
N TYR A 78 -3.36 -8.51 10.84
CA TYR A 78 -2.50 -9.25 9.93
C TYR A 78 -1.02 -8.87 10.11
N ILE A 79 -0.72 -7.57 10.25
CA ILE A 79 0.64 -7.07 10.49
C ILE A 79 1.23 -7.68 11.76
N LYS A 80 0.49 -7.66 12.88
CA LYS A 80 0.91 -8.26 14.15
C LYS A 80 1.17 -9.76 13.99
N ALA A 81 0.27 -10.47 13.31
CA ALA A 81 0.35 -11.93 13.18
C ALA A 81 1.51 -12.40 12.28
N VAL A 82 1.79 -11.68 11.20
CA VAL A 82 2.75 -12.11 10.17
C VAL A 82 4.12 -11.46 10.32
N PHE A 83 4.17 -10.19 10.71
CA PHE A 83 5.41 -9.41 10.77
C PHE A 83 5.84 -9.07 12.20
N GLY A 84 5.00 -9.33 13.20
CA GLY A 84 5.30 -9.02 14.60
C GLY A 84 5.17 -7.54 14.98
N GLY A 85 5.05 -6.64 14.00
CA GLY A 85 4.91 -5.19 14.25
C GLY A 85 5.08 -4.35 12.99
N LEU A 86 4.94 -3.04 13.16
CA LEU A 86 4.99 -2.07 12.07
C LEU A 86 6.41 -1.91 11.51
N GLU A 87 7.43 -1.94 12.37
CA GLU A 87 8.85 -1.82 11.99
C GLU A 87 9.27 -2.86 10.93
N GLU A 88 8.81 -4.10 11.08
CA GLU A 88 9.10 -5.15 10.11
C GLU A 88 8.21 -5.04 8.87
N ALA A 89 6.93 -4.71 9.04
CA ALA A 89 6.00 -4.58 7.92
C ALA A 89 6.38 -3.44 6.95
N VAL A 90 6.94 -2.33 7.45
CA VAL A 90 7.36 -1.20 6.62
C VAL A 90 8.51 -1.57 5.68
N LYS A 91 9.29 -2.61 5.97
CA LYS A 91 10.33 -3.11 5.05
C LYS A 91 9.74 -3.66 3.73
N LEU A 92 8.45 -3.99 3.69
CA LEU A 92 7.76 -4.38 2.46
C LEU A 92 7.31 -3.21 1.60
N VAL A 93 7.23 -2.00 2.17
CA VAL A 93 6.71 -0.82 1.47
C VAL A 93 7.43 -0.54 0.15
N PRO A 94 8.78 -0.64 0.03
CA PRO A 94 9.46 -0.47 -1.26
C PRO A 94 9.00 -1.46 -2.34
N HIS A 95 8.64 -2.70 -1.94
CA HIS A 95 8.14 -3.71 -2.88
C HIS A 95 6.70 -3.45 -3.30
N VAL A 96 5.88 -2.96 -2.36
CA VAL A 96 4.46 -2.64 -2.61
C VAL A 96 4.33 -1.36 -3.42
N ALA A 97 5.17 -0.35 -3.18
CA ALA A 97 5.15 0.95 -3.84
C ALA A 97 5.26 0.85 -5.37
N GLU A 98 5.98 -0.15 -5.89
CA GLU A 98 6.17 -0.39 -7.33
C GLU A 98 4.92 -0.98 -8.02
N VAL A 99 4.01 -1.57 -7.24
CA VAL A 99 2.82 -2.26 -7.76
C VAL A 99 1.52 -1.52 -7.47
N VAL A 100 1.50 -0.61 -6.50
CA VAL A 100 0.33 0.23 -6.23
C VAL A 100 0.26 1.41 -7.21
N PRO A 101 -0.94 1.84 -7.63
CA PRO A 101 -1.12 2.89 -8.63
C PRO A 101 -0.98 4.29 -8.00
N VAL A 102 0.19 4.57 -7.43
CA VAL A 102 0.51 5.83 -6.75
C VAL A 102 1.78 6.43 -7.35
N ARG A 103 1.93 7.76 -7.24
CA ARG A 103 3.13 8.45 -7.74
C ARG A 103 4.28 8.39 -6.75
N ARG A 104 3.96 8.42 -5.46
CA ARG A 104 4.92 8.31 -4.36
C ARG A 104 4.23 7.67 -3.18
N PHE A 105 4.86 6.66 -2.60
CA PHE A 105 4.42 6.01 -1.37
C PHE A 105 5.62 5.80 -0.47
N GLU A 106 5.78 6.69 0.49
CA GLU A 106 6.86 6.64 1.47
C GLU A 106 6.28 6.36 2.85
N VAL A 107 6.82 5.35 3.51
CA VAL A 107 6.52 5.05 4.90
C VAL A 107 7.84 4.91 5.64
N LYS A 108 7.95 5.58 6.78
CA LYS A 108 9.11 5.53 7.67
C LYS A 108 8.63 5.23 9.06
N THR A 109 9.41 4.40 9.75
CA THR A 109 9.23 4.09 11.15
C THR A 109 10.60 4.07 11.81
N GLU A 110 10.77 4.89 12.84
CA GLU A 110 12.04 5.01 13.57
C GLU A 110 11.75 5.47 14.99
N ASN A 111 12.31 4.79 16.00
CA ASN A 111 12.19 5.15 17.42
C ASN A 111 10.76 5.38 17.91
N GLY A 112 9.81 4.55 17.47
CA GLY A 112 8.39 4.69 17.83
C GLY A 112 7.66 5.81 17.07
N GLU A 113 8.31 6.54 16.17
CA GLU A 113 7.64 7.46 15.26
C GLU A 113 7.18 6.73 13.98
N PHE A 114 6.04 7.15 13.44
CA PHE A 114 5.53 6.73 12.15
C PHE A 114 5.27 7.95 11.28
N LEU A 115 5.80 7.93 10.07
CA LEU A 115 5.52 8.92 9.04
C LEU A 115 5.12 8.21 7.76
N MET A 116 3.95 8.57 7.23
CA MET A 116 3.51 8.17 5.90
C MET A 116 3.27 9.41 5.06
N ASP A 117 3.83 9.41 3.84
CA ASP A 117 3.60 10.43 2.83
C ASP A 117 3.28 9.76 1.50
N THR A 118 2.06 9.98 1.02
CA THR A 118 1.57 9.39 -0.23
C THR A 118 1.06 10.45 -1.16
N ILE A 119 1.51 10.40 -2.42
CA ILE A 119 1.05 11.25 -3.53
C ILE A 119 0.49 10.37 -4.64
N GLY A 120 -0.67 10.75 -5.17
CA GLY A 120 -1.43 9.98 -6.14
C GLY A 120 -2.23 8.83 -5.50
N VAL A 121 -2.43 8.84 -4.18
CA VAL A 121 -3.35 7.89 -3.53
C VAL A 121 -4.77 8.41 -3.64
N ASP A 122 -5.62 7.61 -4.27
CA ASP A 122 -6.99 7.95 -4.61
C ASP A 122 -7.11 9.27 -5.42
N TYR A 123 -8.21 9.45 -6.17
CA TYR A 123 -8.34 10.63 -7.03
C TYR A 123 -9.14 11.74 -6.34
N SER A 124 -10.14 11.35 -5.55
CA SER A 124 -11.05 12.25 -4.85
C SER A 124 -10.65 12.52 -3.40
N LEU A 125 -11.15 13.61 -2.83
CA LEU A 125 -10.92 13.93 -1.42
C LEU A 125 -11.63 12.92 -0.50
N GLU A 126 -12.82 12.48 -0.89
CA GLU A 126 -13.65 11.52 -0.17
C GLU A 126 -12.93 10.18 0.01
N SER A 127 -12.32 9.67 -1.06
CA SER A 127 -11.51 8.45 -0.99
C SER A 127 -10.27 8.63 -0.13
N VAL A 128 -9.57 9.76 -0.27
CA VAL A 128 -8.42 10.08 0.60
C VAL A 128 -8.84 10.14 2.07
N GLN A 129 -10.00 10.70 2.39
CA GLN A 129 -10.54 10.75 3.75
C GLN A 129 -10.91 9.36 4.28
N ALA A 130 -11.47 8.49 3.44
CA ALA A 130 -11.73 7.10 3.79
C ALA A 130 -10.42 6.35 4.07
N THR A 131 -9.42 6.50 3.21
CA THR A 131 -8.07 5.91 3.38
C THR A 131 -7.38 6.46 4.63
N ALA A 132 -7.46 7.76 4.90
CA ALA A 132 -6.98 8.36 6.14
C ALA A 132 -7.62 7.71 7.37
N LYS A 133 -8.93 7.41 7.31
CA LYS A 133 -9.62 6.74 8.41
C LYS A 133 -9.16 5.31 8.62
N ALA A 134 -8.89 4.56 7.55
CA ALA A 134 -8.30 3.24 7.63
C ALA A 134 -6.92 3.28 8.30
N VAL A 135 -6.05 4.20 7.86
CA VAL A 135 -4.70 4.36 8.41
C VAL A 135 -4.73 4.77 9.87
N GLN A 136 -5.62 5.70 10.24
CA GLN A 136 -5.83 6.08 11.64
C GLN A 136 -6.14 4.86 12.51
N CYS A 137 -7.17 4.08 12.13
CA CYS A 137 -7.59 2.93 12.93
C CYS A 137 -6.56 1.78 12.93
N LEU A 138 -5.79 1.63 11.85
CA LEU A 138 -4.65 0.71 11.79
C LEU A 138 -3.59 1.08 12.83
N LEU A 139 -3.22 2.37 12.88
CA LEU A 139 -2.19 2.87 13.79
C LEU A 139 -2.66 2.79 15.24
N GLU A 140 -3.91 3.19 15.52
CA GLU A 140 -4.52 3.05 16.85
C GLU A 140 -4.52 1.60 17.34
N GLU A 141 -4.85 0.65 16.45
CA GLU A 141 -4.82 -0.78 16.75
C GLU A 141 -3.39 -1.28 17.02
N LEU A 142 -2.38 -0.68 16.39
CA LEU A 142 -0.96 -0.96 16.62
C LEU A 142 -0.36 -0.19 17.81
N ASN A 143 -1.19 0.41 18.67
CA ASN A 143 -0.76 1.20 19.84
C ASN A 143 -0.02 2.52 19.50
N TYR A 144 -0.32 3.12 18.35
CA TYR A 144 0.12 4.47 18.00
C TYR A 144 -0.97 5.51 18.30
N GLU A 145 -0.55 6.73 18.60
CA GLU A 145 -1.36 7.94 18.66
C GLU A 145 -1.08 8.80 17.43
N VAL A 146 -2.13 9.14 16.69
CA VAL A 146 -2.01 9.96 15.48
C VAL A 146 -1.96 11.44 15.87
N GLU A 147 -0.83 12.09 15.59
CA GLU A 147 -0.61 13.51 15.89
C GLU A 147 -1.14 14.42 14.77
N GLU A 148 -1.00 13.98 13.51
CA GLU A 148 -1.36 14.79 12.35
C GLU A 148 -1.87 13.92 11.20
N ILE A 149 -2.97 14.37 10.58
CA ILE A 149 -3.46 13.85 9.30
C ILE A 149 -3.70 15.04 8.36
N ILE A 150 -3.04 15.04 7.21
CA ILE A 150 -3.26 16.00 6.14
C ILE A 150 -3.86 15.26 4.94
N THR A 151 -5.05 15.68 4.52
CA THR A 151 -5.76 15.15 3.36
C THR A 151 -5.97 16.23 2.31
N ALA A 152 -5.65 15.93 1.06
CA ALA A 152 -6.12 16.65 -0.13
C ALA A 152 -6.35 15.63 -1.25
N SER A 153 -7.03 16.01 -2.35
CA SER A 153 -7.19 15.10 -3.50
C SER A 153 -5.83 14.56 -3.96
N GLY A 154 -5.66 13.24 -3.92
CA GLY A 154 -4.40 12.57 -4.25
C GLY A 154 -3.26 12.74 -3.25
N ILE A 155 -3.48 13.30 -2.06
CA ILE A 155 -2.41 13.53 -1.07
C ILE A 155 -2.88 13.09 0.31
N LEU A 156 -2.12 12.17 0.91
CA LEU A 156 -2.29 11.75 2.30
C LEU A 156 -0.94 11.81 3.02
N ARG A 157 -0.89 12.61 4.08
CA ARG A 157 0.22 12.57 5.05
C ARG A 157 -0.32 12.22 6.42
N VAL A 158 0.34 11.28 7.09
CA VAL A 158 0.02 10.88 8.46
C VAL A 158 1.29 10.86 9.28
N LYS A 159 1.23 11.46 10.47
CA LYS A 159 2.27 11.38 11.49
C LYS A 159 1.67 10.80 12.77
N ALA A 160 2.35 9.81 13.35
CA ALA A 160 1.93 9.18 14.59
C ALA A 160 3.13 8.80 15.46
N VAL A 161 2.89 8.61 16.75
CA VAL A 161 3.89 8.22 17.76
C VAL A 161 3.37 7.05 18.57
N GLU A 162 4.24 6.10 18.94
CA GLU A 162 3.88 4.96 19.78
C GLU A 162 3.56 5.43 21.22
N LYS A 163 2.56 4.78 21.84
CA LYS A 163 2.11 5.10 23.21
C LYS A 163 2.90 4.40 24.30
#